data_AF-A0A2K0XVV0-F1
#
_entry.id   AF-A0A2K0XVV0-F1
#
_cell.length_a   1.000
_cell.length_b   1.000
_cell.length_c   1.000
_cell.angle_alpha   90.00
_cell.angle_beta   90.00
_cell.angle_gamma   90.00
#
_symmetry.space_group_name_H-M   'P 1'
#
loop_
_entity.id
_entity.type
_entity.pdbx_description
1 polymer ?
#
loop_
_entity_poly.entity_id
_entity_poly.type
_entity_poly.pdbx_seq_one_letter_code
_entity_poly.pdbx_strand_id
1 'polypeptide(L)'
;MKHTLFKISALAMMMTAIISCSDANIASYNTRKSADNFEVNRRIVFYNGITDNYILEIEGRCSFDLNDSKTAFNVICKTGEKVFKRHTLVLSDNVTAFVEQIEPNQADSYFYRVIFKPSAIVPDMEVKLPE
;
A
#
# COMPACT_ATOMS: atom_id res chain seq x y z
N MET A 1 9.41 -45.81 35.66
CA MET A 1 8.61 -44.61 36.00
C MET A 1 9.40 -43.30 35.93
N LYS A 2 10.62 -43.19 36.50
CA LYS A 2 11.41 -41.94 36.45
C LYS A 2 11.77 -41.47 35.02
N HIS A 3 12.12 -42.37 34.11
CA HIS A 3 12.40 -42.04 32.71
C HIS A 3 11.16 -41.65 31.89
N THR A 4 9.98 -42.18 32.25
CA THR A 4 8.71 -41.83 31.61
C THR A 4 8.24 -40.44 32.03
N LEU A 5 8.43 -40.08 33.31
CA LEU A 5 8.18 -38.72 33.83
C LEU A 5 9.13 -37.67 33.21
N PHE A 6 10.41 -38.03 32.99
CA PHE A 6 11.37 -37.12 32.35
C PHE A 6 11.03 -36.85 30.87
N LYS A 7 10.55 -37.86 30.14
CA LYS A 7 10.09 -37.70 28.74
C LYS A 7 8.83 -36.84 28.62
N ILE A 8 7.90 -36.96 29.57
CA ILE A 8 6.67 -36.14 29.59
C ILE A 8 7.00 -34.67 29.93
N SER A 9 7.93 -34.44 30.87
CA SER A 9 8.43 -33.10 31.21
C SER A 9 9.13 -32.41 30.03
N ALA A 10 9.98 -33.13 29.30
CA ALA A 10 10.67 -32.60 28.13
C ALA A 10 9.70 -32.24 26.98
N LEU A 11 8.62 -33.01 26.81
CA LEU A 11 7.61 -32.75 25.78
C LEU A 11 6.70 -31.54 26.13
N ALA A 12 6.41 -31.35 27.42
CA ALA A 12 5.66 -30.18 27.90
C ALA A 12 6.48 -28.87 27.77
N MET A 13 7.80 -28.93 27.97
CA MET A 13 8.70 -27.78 27.83
C MET A 13 8.94 -27.39 26.36
N MET A 14 8.74 -28.33 25.42
CA MET A 14 8.83 -28.07 23.98
C MET A 14 7.54 -27.45 23.42
N MET A 15 6.39 -27.65 24.07
CA MET A 15 5.10 -27.04 23.68
C MET A 15 4.93 -25.58 24.12
N THR A 16 5.70 -25.08 25.08
CA THR A 16 5.67 -23.65 25.46
C THR A 16 6.58 -22.78 24.62
N ALA A 17 7.46 -23.37 23.80
CA ALA A 17 8.40 -22.65 22.95
C ALA A 17 7.76 -22.07 21.66
N ILE A 18 6.49 -22.37 21.37
CA ILE A 18 5.83 -22.06 20.08
C ILE A 18 4.91 -20.82 20.09
N ILE A 19 4.87 -20.02 21.18
CA ILE A 19 3.92 -18.89 21.28
C ILE A 19 4.59 -17.56 21.67
N SER A 20 5.79 -17.27 21.13
CA SER A 20 6.36 -15.91 21.24
C SER A 20 6.00 -15.06 20.02
N CYS A 21 4.70 -14.82 19.80
CA CYS A 21 4.30 -13.68 18.99
C CYS A 21 4.48 -12.44 19.89
N SER A 22 5.46 -11.59 19.60
CA SER A 22 5.65 -10.36 20.37
C SER A 22 4.41 -9.48 20.27
N ASP A 23 4.15 -8.64 21.27
CA ASP A 23 3.06 -7.65 21.22
C ASP A 23 3.15 -6.77 19.96
N ALA A 24 4.37 -6.49 19.50
CA ALA A 24 4.64 -5.79 18.26
C ALA A 24 4.13 -6.55 17.02
N ASN A 25 4.30 -7.87 16.97
CA ASN A 25 3.79 -8.69 15.87
C ASN A 25 2.25 -8.72 15.86
N ILE A 26 1.62 -8.82 17.04
CA ILE A 26 0.16 -8.78 17.18
C ILE A 26 -0.38 -7.40 16.74
N ALA A 27 0.23 -6.32 17.19
CA ALA A 27 -0.13 -4.97 16.81
C ALA A 27 0.02 -4.74 15.29
N SER A 28 1.12 -5.21 14.71
CA SER A 28 1.37 -5.14 13.26
C SER A 28 0.31 -5.89 12.46
N TYR A 29 0.00 -7.14 12.85
CA TYR A 29 -1.02 -7.95 12.21
C TYR A 29 -2.41 -7.30 12.27
N ASN A 30 -2.81 -6.83 13.45
CA ASN A 30 -4.12 -6.18 13.63
C ASN A 30 -4.20 -4.87 12.82
N THR A 31 -3.14 -4.07 12.83
CA THR A 31 -3.09 -2.81 12.06
C THR A 31 -3.20 -3.09 10.56
N ARG A 32 -2.48 -4.10 10.06
CA ARG A 32 -2.59 -4.54 8.67
C ARG A 32 -4.00 -4.99 8.34
N LYS A 33 -4.59 -5.85 9.17
CA LYS A 33 -5.96 -6.33 8.98
C LYS A 33 -6.98 -5.20 8.93
N SER A 34 -6.90 -4.23 9.84
CA SER A 34 -7.75 -3.03 9.80
C SER A 34 -7.50 -2.15 8.57
N ALA A 35 -6.26 -2.07 8.07
CA ALA A 35 -5.97 -1.39 6.80
C ALA A 35 -6.59 -2.11 5.60
N ASP A 36 -6.50 -3.44 5.57
CA ASP A 36 -7.10 -4.29 4.52
C ASP A 36 -8.64 -4.24 4.55
N ASN A 37 -9.24 -3.98 5.72
CA ASN A 37 -10.66 -3.70 5.90
C ASN A 37 -11.05 -2.23 5.66
N PHE A 38 -10.11 -1.35 5.28
CA PHE A 38 -10.34 0.08 5.07
C PHE A 38 -10.81 0.84 6.33
N GLU A 39 -10.47 0.35 7.52
CA GLU A 39 -10.86 0.92 8.82
C GLU A 39 -9.93 2.05 9.29
N VAL A 40 -8.71 2.11 8.76
CA VAL A 40 -7.70 3.11 9.13
C VAL A 40 -7.43 4.09 7.99
N ASN A 41 -7.21 5.35 8.34
CA ASN A 41 -6.76 6.37 7.40
C ASN A 41 -5.23 6.30 7.28
N ARG A 42 -4.71 6.24 6.06
CA ARG A 42 -3.28 6.12 5.79
C ARG A 42 -2.86 7.17 4.77
N ARG A 43 -1.65 7.69 4.95
CA ARG A 43 -0.94 8.45 3.93
C ARG A 43 0.16 7.58 3.37
N ILE A 44 0.15 7.37 2.07
CA ILE A 44 1.13 6.58 1.33
C ILE A 44 1.84 7.55 0.41
N VAL A 45 3.16 7.67 0.61
CA VAL A 45 3.99 8.60 -0.15
C VAL A 45 5.03 7.81 -0.91
N PHE A 46 5.05 8.01 -2.22
CA PHE A 46 6.06 7.46 -3.10
C PHE A 46 7.12 8.53 -3.35
N TYR A 47 8.37 8.19 -3.05
CA TYR A 47 9.53 9.05 -3.24
C TYR A 47 10.49 8.41 -4.24
N ASN A 48 11.17 9.25 -5.01
CA ASN A 48 12.27 8.81 -5.85
C ASN A 48 13.55 8.79 -5.03
N GLY A 49 14.10 7.61 -4.75
CA GLY A 49 15.35 7.47 -3.97
C GLY A 49 16.62 7.98 -4.68
N ILE A 50 16.55 8.34 -5.96
CA ILE A 50 17.68 8.91 -6.72
C ILE A 50 17.67 10.45 -6.66
N THR A 51 16.49 11.06 -6.71
CA THR A 51 16.34 12.52 -6.81
C THR A 51 15.75 13.18 -5.55
N ASP A 52 15.41 12.39 -4.53
CA ASP A 52 14.74 12.81 -3.29
C ASP A 52 13.41 13.56 -3.49
N ASN A 53 12.82 13.45 -4.68
CA ASN A 53 11.57 14.12 -5.02
C ASN A 53 10.34 13.24 -4.72
N TYR A 54 9.26 13.88 -4.28
CA TYR A 54 7.95 13.25 -4.16
C TYR A 54 7.37 12.95 -5.54
N ILE A 55 7.04 11.69 -5.79
CA ILE A 55 6.41 11.24 -7.03
C ILE A 55 4.89 11.32 -6.89
N LEU A 56 4.37 10.87 -5.76
CA LEU A 56 2.94 10.79 -5.50
C LEU A 56 2.65 10.68 -4.01
N GLU A 57 1.54 11.29 -3.60
CA GLU A 57 0.97 11.13 -2.28
C GLU A 57 -0.49 10.69 -2.40
N ILE A 58 -0.84 9.61 -1.71
CA ILE A 58 -2.20 9.09 -1.62
C ILE A 58 -2.62 9.11 -0.16
N GLU A 59 -3.69 9.82 0.16
CA GLU A 59 -4.25 9.84 1.51
C GLU A 59 -5.67 9.28 1.49
N GLY A 60 -5.96 8.39 2.44
CA GLY A 60 -7.29 7.81 2.58
C GLY A 60 -7.31 6.47 3.29
N ARG A 61 -8.50 5.88 3.31
CA ARG A 61 -8.70 4.49 3.75
C ARG A 61 -8.24 3.58 2.63
N CYS A 62 -6.99 3.17 2.67
CA CYS A 62 -6.40 2.34 1.62
C CYS A 62 -5.89 1.02 2.20
N SER A 63 -5.84 -0.01 1.37
CA SER A 63 -5.04 -1.23 1.49
C SER A 63 -3.87 -1.15 0.48
N PHE A 64 -2.77 -1.84 0.75
CA PHE A 64 -1.66 -1.92 -0.19
C PHE A 64 -0.98 -3.28 -0.16
N ASP A 65 -0.43 -3.67 -1.29
CA ASP A 65 0.33 -4.90 -1.47
C ASP A 65 1.46 -4.69 -2.48
N LEU A 66 2.44 -5.59 -2.41
CA LEU A 66 3.42 -5.77 -3.47
C LEU A 66 2.95 -6.93 -4.34
N ASN A 67 3.12 -6.82 -5.66
CA ASN A 67 2.97 -7.98 -6.53
C ASN A 67 4.00 -9.08 -6.19
N ASP A 68 3.77 -10.30 -6.68
CA ASP A 68 4.60 -11.46 -6.36
C ASP A 68 6.09 -11.27 -6.67
N SER A 69 6.40 -10.56 -7.76
CA SER A 69 7.78 -10.22 -8.15
C SER A 69 8.38 -9.03 -7.40
N LYS A 70 7.62 -8.37 -6.52
CA LYS A 70 8.03 -7.16 -5.78
C LYS A 70 8.49 -6.01 -6.67
N THR A 71 7.97 -5.95 -7.89
CA THR A 71 8.26 -4.92 -8.88
C THR A 71 7.15 -3.87 -9.01
N ALA A 72 6.02 -4.05 -8.31
CA ALA A 72 4.94 -3.08 -8.32
C ALA A 72 4.25 -3.00 -6.95
N PHE A 73 3.99 -1.77 -6.52
CA PHE A 73 3.12 -1.46 -5.39
C PHE A 73 1.70 -1.24 -5.90
N ASN A 74 0.77 -2.06 -5.45
CA ASN A 74 -0.65 -1.85 -5.67
C ASN A 74 -1.25 -1.20 -4.42
N VAL A 75 -2.04 -0.17 -4.62
CA VAL A 75 -2.79 0.52 -3.58
C VAL A 75 -4.24 0.53 -4.01
N ILE A 76 -5.11 0.02 -3.14
CA ILE A 76 -6.55 0.12 -3.32
C ILE A 76 -7.07 1.08 -2.27
N CYS A 77 -7.74 2.14 -2.67
CA CYS A 77 -8.32 3.12 -1.76
C CYS A 77 -9.83 3.09 -1.84
N LYS A 78 -10.47 2.99 -0.67
CA LYS A 78 -11.90 3.16 -0.50
C LYS A 78 -12.22 4.65 -0.50
N THR A 79 -12.85 5.11 -1.57
CA THR A 79 -13.17 6.53 -1.82
C THR A 79 -14.65 6.86 -1.61
N GLY A 80 -15.46 5.85 -1.30
CA GLY A 80 -16.87 5.93 -0.92
C GLY A 80 -17.31 4.64 -0.23
N GLU A 81 -18.58 4.48 0.12
CA GLU A 81 -19.04 3.34 0.92
C GLU A 81 -18.75 1.98 0.26
N LYS A 82 -18.83 1.91 -1.07
CA LYS A 82 -18.41 0.74 -1.84
C LYS A 82 -17.58 1.11 -3.07
N VAL A 83 -17.05 2.33 -3.12
CA VAL A 83 -16.29 2.84 -4.26
C VAL A 83 -14.80 2.66 -4.02
N PHE A 84 -14.11 2.04 -4.98
CA PHE A 84 -12.69 1.75 -4.86
C PHE A 84 -11.90 2.27 -6.06
N LYS A 85 -10.69 2.76 -5.79
CA LYS A 85 -9.70 3.09 -6.81
C LYS A 85 -8.46 2.26 -6.63
N ARG A 86 -7.95 1.75 -7.74
CA ARG A 86 -6.64 1.13 -7.79
C ARG A 86 -5.61 2.13 -8.30
N HIS A 87 -4.48 2.15 -7.63
CA HIS A 87 -3.29 2.87 -8.01
C HIS A 87 -2.14 1.85 -8.02
N THR A 88 -1.38 1.79 -9.10
CA THR A 88 -0.23 0.89 -9.19
C THR A 88 1.01 1.69 -9.51
N LEU A 89 2.01 1.62 -8.64
CA LEU A 89 3.34 2.16 -8.90
C LEU A 89 4.27 1.02 -9.33
N VAL A 90 4.76 1.07 -10.56
CA VAL A 90 5.76 0.14 -11.06
C VAL A 90 7.15 0.66 -10.69
N LEU A 91 7.93 -0.20 -10.03
CA LEU A 91 9.30 0.04 -9.65
C LEU A 91 10.22 -0.33 -10.81
N SER A 92 11.07 0.61 -11.22
CA SER A 92 12.19 0.36 -12.13
C SER A 92 13.32 1.31 -11.76
N ASP A 93 14.55 0.91 -12.07
CA ASP A 93 15.76 1.63 -11.70
C ASP A 93 15.83 3.05 -12.29
N ASN A 94 15.17 3.30 -13.42
CA ASN A 94 15.21 4.59 -14.12
C ASN A 94 13.83 5.18 -14.44
N VAL A 95 12.77 4.36 -14.49
CA VAL A 95 11.44 4.80 -14.94
C VAL A 95 10.37 4.31 -13.96
N THR A 96 9.92 5.19 -13.08
CA THR A 96 8.74 4.89 -12.27
C THR A 96 7.50 5.15 -13.11
N ALA A 97 6.68 4.12 -13.33
CA ALA A 97 5.38 4.27 -13.98
C ALA A 97 4.28 4.28 -12.93
N PHE A 98 3.41 5.28 -12.98
CA PHE A 98 2.22 5.34 -12.15
C PHE A 98 0.99 5.08 -12.99
N VAL A 99 0.23 4.05 -12.63
CA VAL A 99 -1.03 3.69 -13.25
C VAL A 99 -2.14 4.04 -12.29
N GLU A 100 -2.90 5.09 -12.62
CA GLU A 100 -4.12 5.43 -11.92
C GLU A 100 -5.34 4.87 -12.64
N GLN A 101 -6.24 4.29 -11.87
CA GLN A 101 -7.60 4.11 -12.30
C GLN A 101 -8.39 5.44 -12.22
N ILE A 102 -8.55 6.09 -13.37
CA ILE A 102 -9.18 7.43 -13.50
C ILE A 102 -10.64 7.39 -13.03
N GLU A 103 -11.41 6.41 -13.48
CA GLU A 103 -12.80 6.21 -13.08
C GLU A 103 -12.87 5.10 -12.04
N PRO A 104 -13.37 5.38 -10.82
CA PRO A 104 -13.44 4.36 -9.79
C PRO A 104 -14.38 3.23 -10.21
N ASN A 105 -14.03 1.99 -9.86
CA ASN A 105 -14.97 0.90 -9.99
C ASN A 105 -16.07 1.12 -8.95
N GLN A 106 -17.31 1.23 -9.42
CA GLN A 106 -18.46 1.19 -8.53
C GLN A 106 -18.62 -0.24 -8.02
N ALA A 107 -18.50 -0.41 -6.71
CA ALA A 107 -19.72 -0.78 -6.01
C ALA A 107 -20.32 0.54 -5.46
N ASP A 108 -21.64 0.68 -5.36
CA ASP A 108 -22.37 1.96 -5.10
C ASP A 108 -21.69 3.01 -4.18
N SER A 109 -21.72 4.34 -4.37
CA SER A 109 -21.96 5.23 -5.53
C SER A 109 -21.45 6.67 -5.17
N TYR A 110 -20.75 7.32 -6.12
CA TYR A 110 -20.43 8.77 -6.37
C TYR A 110 -19.89 9.80 -5.33
N PHE A 111 -18.61 10.18 -5.48
CA PHE A 111 -18.03 11.48 -5.98
C PHE A 111 -16.55 11.57 -5.54
N TYR A 112 -15.62 11.95 -6.44
CA TYR A 112 -14.17 11.88 -6.19
C TYR A 112 -13.39 13.08 -6.78
N ARG A 113 -12.33 13.51 -6.08
CA ARG A 113 -11.46 14.64 -6.43
C ARG A 113 -10.00 14.17 -6.44
N VAL A 114 -9.30 14.36 -7.57
CA VAL A 114 -7.84 14.19 -7.68
C VAL A 114 -7.16 15.54 -7.66
N ILE A 115 -6.05 15.66 -6.94
CA ILE A 115 -5.12 16.79 -7.05
C ILE A 115 -3.79 16.24 -7.55
N PHE A 116 -3.52 16.40 -8.84
CA PHE A 116 -2.17 16.30 -9.37
C PHE A 116 -1.43 17.59 -9.02
N LYS A 117 -0.24 17.49 -8.43
CA LYS A 117 0.68 18.63 -8.31
C LYS A 117 1.54 18.68 -9.58
N PRO A 118 1.31 19.61 -10.53
CA PRO A 118 2.18 19.71 -11.68
C PRO A 118 3.41 20.53 -11.27
N SER A 119 4.58 19.91 -11.20
CA SER A 119 5.81 20.66 -11.50
C SER A 119 5.91 20.76 -13.02
N ALA A 120 5.32 21.84 -13.55
CA ALA A 120 5.47 22.39 -14.90
C ALA A 120 5.31 21.43 -16.11
N ILE A 121 4.14 21.47 -16.74
CA ILE A 121 4.04 21.30 -18.20
C ILE A 121 3.51 22.62 -18.74
N VAL A 122 4.43 23.52 -19.08
CA VAL A 122 4.13 24.67 -19.94
C VAL A 122 4.41 24.18 -21.36
N PRO A 123 3.41 23.97 -22.22
CA PRO A 123 3.66 23.68 -23.62
C PRO A 123 4.20 24.95 -24.29
N ASP A 124 5.33 24.83 -25.00
CA ASP A 124 5.82 25.89 -25.87
C ASP A 124 4.75 26.19 -26.94
N MET A 125 4.24 27.41 -26.94
CA MET A 125 3.35 27.90 -27.98
C MET A 125 4.17 28.62 -29.04
N GLU A 126 4.45 27.94 -30.16
CA GLU A 126 4.88 28.61 -31.39
C GLU A 126 3.68 29.30 -32.05
N VAL A 127 3.66 30.64 -32.00
CA VAL A 127 2.71 31.45 -32.75
C VAL A 127 3.29 31.70 -34.14
N LYS A 128 2.72 31.06 -35.18
CA LYS A 128 2.96 31.46 -36.56
C LYS A 128 2.03 32.62 -36.92
N LEU A 129 2.62 33.76 -37.24
CA LEU A 129 1.88 34.89 -37.83
C LEU A 129 1.64 34.61 -39.32
N PRO A 130 0.45 34.94 -39.86
CA PRO A 130 0.19 34.87 -41.29
C PRO A 130 1.00 35.94 -42.05
N GLU A 131 1.52 35.58 -43.22
CA GLU A 131 2.13 36.50 -44.19
C GLU A 131 1.12 37.50 -44.76
#